data_AF-A0A938GX09-F1
#
_entry.id   AF-A0A938GX09-F1
#
_cell.length_a   1.000
_cell.length_b   1.000
_cell.length_c   1.000
_cell.angle_alpha   90.00
_cell.angle_beta   90.00
_cell.angle_gamma   90.00
#
_symmetry.space_group_name_H-M   'P 1'
#
loop_
_entity.id
_entity.type
_entity.pdbx_description
1 polymer ?
#
loop_
_entity_poly.entity_id
_entity_poly.type
_entity_poly.pdbx_seq_one_letter_code
_entity_poly.pdbx_strand_id
1 'polypeptide(L)'
;MSFSTLRLSRRDEAEGVLVQLLLHTEPDLAASREPIAFPVFGQGRVLHALVGRGINAENIDETAHFLTGACSCVVKEENPGSDLLFAVDWVRLVEPLLRADHEAPPLPGLAE
;
A
#
# COMPACT_ATOMS: atom_id res chain seq x y z
N MET A 1 -2.67 -16.30 2.87
CA MET A 1 -2.65 -14.85 3.13
C MET A 1 -4.04 -14.30 2.90
N SER A 2 -4.48 -13.31 3.69
CA SER A 2 -5.79 -12.69 3.52
C SER A 2 -5.70 -11.20 3.80
N PHE A 3 -6.23 -10.38 2.90
CA PHE A 3 -6.34 -8.94 3.10
C PHE A 3 -7.72 -8.59 3.66
N SER A 4 -7.79 -7.53 4.47
CA SER A 4 -9.08 -6.92 4.79
C SER A 4 -9.60 -6.24 3.52
N THR A 5 -10.88 -6.45 3.23
CA THR A 5 -11.56 -5.81 2.09
C THR A 5 -12.66 -4.90 2.60
N LEU A 6 -12.57 -3.62 2.27
CA LEU A 6 -13.59 -2.63 2.59
C LEU A 6 -14.28 -2.21 1.29
N ARG A 7 -15.61 -2.35 1.25
CA ARG A 7 -16.41 -1.87 0.13
C ARG A 7 -16.85 -0.44 0.42
N LEU A 8 -16.45 0.48 -0.46
CA LEU A 8 -16.84 1.87 -0.39
C LEU A 8 -17.90 2.20 -1.44
N SER A 9 -18.90 2.98 -1.04
CA SER A 9 -19.91 3.51 -1.96
C SER A 9 -19.55 4.95 -2.30
N ARG A 10 -19.47 5.27 -3.59
CA ARG A 10 -19.31 6.67 -4.06
C ARG A 10 -20.51 7.56 -3.73
N ARG A 11 -21.62 6.97 -3.28
CA ARG A 11 -22.86 7.68 -2.93
C ARG A 11 -23.06 7.83 -1.44
N ASP A 12 -22.16 7.29 -0.62
CA ASP A 12 -22.21 7.49 0.82
C ASP A 12 -21.55 8.82 1.16
N GLU A 13 -22.34 9.76 1.68
CA GLU A 13 -21.85 11.09 2.05
C GLU A 13 -20.82 11.04 3.19
N ALA A 14 -20.93 10.05 4.09
CA ALA A 14 -19.96 9.88 5.18
C ALA A 14 -18.57 9.47 4.65
N GLU A 15 -18.53 8.77 3.52
CA GLU A 15 -17.29 8.32 2.87
C GLU A 15 -16.73 9.35 1.87
N GLY A 16 -17.41 10.50 1.69
CA GLY A 16 -17.11 11.45 0.63
C GLY A 16 -15.64 11.88 0.58
N VAL A 17 -15.04 12.17 1.74
CA VAL A 17 -13.62 12.57 1.82
C VAL A 17 -12.68 11.44 1.39
N LEU A 18 -12.89 10.22 1.89
CA LEU A 18 -12.05 9.07 1.55
C LEU A 18 -12.18 8.72 0.07
N VAL A 19 -13.40 8.76 -0.47
CA VAL A 19 -13.66 8.56 -1.91
C VAL A 19 -12.89 9.59 -2.73
N GLN A 20 -12.91 10.87 -2.35
CA GLN A 20 -12.18 11.90 -3.09
C GLN A 20 -10.66 11.70 -3.00
N LEU A 21 -10.12 11.34 -1.84
CA LEU A 21 -8.68 11.04 -1.70
C LEU A 21 -8.26 9.89 -2.62
N LEU A 22 -9.03 8.80 -2.65
CA LEU A 22 -8.76 7.63 -3.49
C LEU A 22 -8.87 7.96 -5.00
N LEU A 23 -9.90 8.69 -5.41
CA LEU A 23 -10.11 9.01 -6.83
C LEU A 23 -9.11 10.03 -7.40
N HIS A 24 -8.31 10.66 -6.55
CA HIS A 24 -7.28 11.62 -6.93
C HIS A 24 -5.85 11.10 -6.69
N THR A 25 -5.67 9.82 -6.39
CA THR A 25 -4.33 9.21 -6.38
C THR A 25 -3.72 9.14 -7.78
N GLU A 26 -4.56 9.00 -8.81
CA GLU A 26 -4.15 8.97 -10.22
C GLU A 26 -5.11 9.84 -11.07
N PRO A 27 -4.62 10.53 -12.12
CA PRO A 27 -5.37 11.58 -12.81
C PRO A 27 -6.69 11.17 -13.47
N ASP A 28 -6.85 9.90 -13.83
CA ASP A 28 -7.95 9.37 -14.65
C ASP A 28 -9.04 8.65 -13.83
N LEU A 29 -8.79 8.34 -12.55
CA LEU A 29 -9.70 7.54 -11.72
C LEU A 29 -11.02 8.24 -11.42
N ALA A 30 -11.01 9.56 -11.24
CA ALA A 30 -12.20 10.34 -10.96
C ALA A 30 -13.26 10.22 -12.08
N ALA A 31 -12.82 10.12 -13.34
CA ALA A 31 -13.70 9.97 -14.49
C ALA A 31 -14.16 8.52 -14.71
N SER A 32 -13.44 7.54 -14.14
CA SER A 32 -13.75 6.12 -14.31
C SER A 32 -15.08 5.75 -13.64
N ARG A 33 -15.90 5.00 -14.38
CA ARG A 33 -17.16 4.39 -13.91
C ARG A 33 -17.02 2.89 -13.66
N GLU A 34 -15.87 2.32 -13.93
CA GLU A 34 -15.60 0.91 -13.66
C GLU A 34 -15.40 0.68 -12.15
N PRO A 35 -15.54 -0.58 -11.68
CA PRO A 35 -15.07 -0.94 -10.34
C PRO A 35 -13.58 -0.63 -10.20
N ILE A 36 -13.18 -0.14 -9.03
CA ILE A 36 -11.78 0.17 -8.72
C ILE A 36 -11.43 -0.49 -7.40
N ALA A 37 -10.29 -1.19 -7.37
CA ALA A 37 -9.69 -1.69 -6.15
C ALA A 37 -8.41 -0.91 -5.85
N PHE A 38 -8.28 -0.43 -4.62
CA PHE A 38 -7.13 0.34 -4.15
C PHE A 38 -6.35 -0.49 -3.13
N PRO A 39 -5.15 -1.01 -3.49
CA PRO A 39 -4.32 -1.72 -2.53
C PRO A 39 -3.72 -0.72 -1.54
N VAL A 40 -4.04 -0.88 -0.25
CA VAL A 40 -3.57 0.02 0.83
C VAL A 40 -2.63 -0.74 1.75
N PHE A 41 -1.48 -0.15 2.08
CA PHE A 41 -0.44 -0.77 2.89
C PHE A 41 0.38 0.23 3.70
N GLY A 42 1.15 -0.29 4.65
CA GLY A 42 1.98 0.51 5.55
C GLY A 42 1.16 1.54 6.33
N GLN A 43 1.71 2.74 6.49
CA GLN A 43 1.05 3.87 7.16
C GLN A 43 0.19 4.68 6.19
N GLY A 44 -0.77 4.00 5.55
CA GLY A 44 -1.75 4.63 4.67
C GLY A 44 -1.27 4.94 3.26
N ARG A 45 -0.37 4.13 2.69
CA ARG A 45 0.06 4.28 1.29
C ARG A 45 -0.84 3.45 0.38
N VAL A 46 -1.28 4.05 -0.72
CA VAL A 46 -2.10 3.44 -1.77
C VAL A 46 -1.19 3.17 -2.95
N LEU A 47 -1.11 1.91 -3.37
CA LEU A 47 -0.43 1.53 -4.62
C LEU A 47 -1.31 1.92 -5.83
N HIS A 48 -0.85 1.64 -7.04
CA HIS A 48 -1.62 1.76 -8.27
C HIS A 48 -2.99 1.05 -8.18
N ALA A 49 -4.03 1.74 -8.61
CA ALA A 49 -5.38 1.24 -8.62
C ALA A 49 -5.58 0.16 -9.69
N LEU A 50 -6.34 -0.89 -9.33
CA LEU A 50 -6.81 -1.89 -10.28
C LEU A 50 -8.20 -1.50 -10.76
N VAL A 51 -8.36 -1.23 -12.05
CA VAL A 51 -9.62 -0.71 -12.63
C VAL A 51 -10.25 -1.72 -13.57
N GLY A 52 -11.54 -2.02 -13.38
CA GLY A 52 -12.34 -2.87 -14.27
C GLY A 52 -11.68 -4.21 -14.57
N ARG A 53 -11.30 -4.44 -15.84
CA ARG A 53 -10.61 -5.68 -16.27
C ARG A 53 -9.22 -5.86 -15.65
N GLY A 54 -8.62 -4.78 -15.13
CA GLY A 54 -7.39 -4.83 -14.35
C GLY A 54 -7.58 -5.49 -12.98
N ILE A 55 -8.82 -5.66 -12.50
CA ILE A 55 -9.14 -6.46 -11.32
C ILE A 55 -9.24 -7.93 -11.75
N ASN A 56 -8.09 -8.56 -11.90
CA ASN A 56 -7.96 -9.97 -12.32
C ASN A 56 -6.94 -10.70 -11.44
N ALA A 57 -6.90 -12.03 -11.56
CA ALA A 57 -6.09 -12.87 -10.68
C ALA A 57 -4.58 -12.56 -10.75
N GLU A 58 -4.06 -12.29 -11.95
CA GLU A 58 -2.64 -11.98 -12.18
C GLU A 58 -2.25 -10.68 -11.47
N ASN A 59 -2.96 -9.59 -11.76
CA ASN A 59 -2.67 -8.29 -11.16
C ASN A 59 -2.85 -8.28 -9.63
N ILE A 60 -3.84 -9.03 -9.13
CA ILE A 60 -4.06 -9.19 -7.69
C ILE A 60 -2.90 -9.95 -7.05
N ASP A 61 -2.41 -11.02 -7.69
CA ASP A 61 -1.27 -11.80 -7.20
C ASP A 61 0.02 -10.97 -7.19
N GLU A 62 0.31 -10.26 -8.28
CA GLU A 62 1.46 -9.35 -8.36
C GLU A 62 1.40 -8.26 -7.29
N THR A 63 0.24 -7.64 -7.12
CA THR A 63 -0.01 -6.64 -6.08
C THR A 63 0.21 -7.25 -4.69
N ALA A 64 -0.36 -8.43 -4.43
CA ALA A 64 -0.19 -9.11 -3.16
C ALA A 64 1.28 -9.45 -2.88
N HIS A 65 2.02 -9.90 -3.90
CA HIS A 65 3.44 -10.19 -3.81
C HIS A 65 4.25 -8.93 -3.49
N PHE A 66 3.94 -7.81 -4.15
CA PHE A 66 4.59 -6.53 -3.87
C PHE A 66 4.33 -6.08 -2.42
N LEU A 67 3.07 -6.12 -1.96
CA LEU A 67 2.69 -5.66 -0.63
C LEU A 67 3.26 -6.51 0.51
N THR A 68 3.56 -7.77 0.23
CA THR A 68 3.98 -8.75 1.24
C THR A 68 5.43 -9.21 1.09
N GLY A 69 6.08 -8.79 0.02
CA GLY A 69 7.47 -9.10 -0.30
C GLY A 69 8.45 -8.48 0.70
N ALA A 70 9.67 -9.02 0.70
CA ALA A 70 10.76 -8.41 1.44
C ALA A 70 11.05 -7.02 0.86
N CYS A 71 10.86 -5.98 1.67
CA CYS A 71 11.11 -4.60 1.27
C CYS A 71 12.28 -4.03 2.07
N SER A 72 13.24 -3.41 1.37
CA SER A 72 14.35 -2.68 1.98
C SER A 72 14.09 -1.18 2.09
N CYS A 73 12.94 -0.69 1.60
CA CYS A 73 12.62 0.73 1.62
C CYS A 73 12.40 1.20 3.06
N VAL A 74 13.31 2.04 3.54
CA VAL A 74 13.20 2.69 4.86
C VAL A 74 12.52 4.05 4.77
N VAL A 75 12.46 4.64 3.58
CA VAL A 75 11.80 5.93 3.32
C VAL A 75 10.45 5.68 2.64
N LYS A 76 9.38 6.15 3.28
CA LYS A 76 8.01 5.98 2.78
C LYS A 76 7.82 6.60 1.39
N GLU A 77 8.37 7.79 1.16
CA GLU A 77 8.27 8.53 -0.10
C GLU A 77 8.91 7.78 -1.29
N GLU A 78 9.89 6.93 -1.04
CA GLU A 78 10.57 6.13 -2.08
C GLU A 78 9.79 4.86 -2.49
N ASN A 79 8.69 4.54 -1.78
CA ASN A 79 7.80 3.47 -2.22
C ASN A 79 6.91 3.97 -3.37
N PRO A 80 6.47 3.13 -4.31
CA PRO A 80 5.49 3.54 -5.30
C PRO A 80 4.14 3.90 -4.67
N GLY A 81 3.35 4.73 -5.35
CA GLY A 81 1.99 5.07 -4.96
C GLY A 81 1.82 6.47 -4.34
N SER A 82 0.70 6.67 -3.64
CA SER A 82 0.30 7.94 -3.04
C SER A 82 -0.11 7.76 -1.58
N ASP A 83 0.02 8.82 -0.79
CA ASP A 83 -0.35 8.78 0.62
C ASP A 83 -1.79 9.25 0.84
N LEU A 84 -2.55 8.46 1.59
CA LEU A 84 -3.82 8.88 2.15
C LEU A 84 -3.60 9.62 3.46
N LEU A 85 -4.49 10.57 3.71
CA LEU A 85 -4.55 11.29 4.98
C LEU A 85 -5.37 10.47 5.98
N PHE A 86 -4.73 10.12 7.10
CA PHE A 86 -5.36 9.40 8.21
C PHE A 86 -5.22 10.20 9.49
N ALA A 87 -6.32 10.31 10.25
CA ALA A 87 -6.32 10.83 11.61
C ALA A 87 -5.88 9.74 12.60
N VAL A 88 -4.66 9.23 12.42
CA VAL A 88 -4.10 8.10 13.17
C VAL A 88 -2.73 8.47 13.71
N ASP A 89 -2.52 8.25 15.00
CA ASP A 89 -1.20 8.38 15.63
C ASP A 89 -0.36 7.13 15.33
N TRP A 90 0.28 7.13 14.16
CA TRP A 90 1.12 6.02 13.72
C TRP A 90 2.35 5.81 14.61
N VAL A 91 2.88 6.86 15.24
CA VAL A 91 4.03 6.76 16.15
C VAL A 91 3.67 5.93 17.37
N ARG A 92 2.45 6.09 17.88
CA ARG A 92 1.95 5.28 18.99
C ARG A 92 1.63 3.84 18.59
N LEU A 93 1.18 3.61 17.36
CA LEU A 93 0.67 2.31 16.91
C LEU A 93 1.72 1.41 16.23
N VAL A 94 2.81 1.98 15.74
CA VAL A 94 3.84 1.26 14.99
C VAL A 94 5.14 1.31 15.75
N GLU A 95 5.67 0.14 16.10
CA GLU A 95 7.01 0.02 16.67
C GLU A 95 8.07 0.31 15.59
N PRO A 96 9.08 1.13 15.89
CA PRO A 96 10.20 1.34 14.97
C PRO A 96 10.88 0.00 14.66
N LEU A 97 11.14 -0.27 13.38
CA LEU A 97 12.00 -1.35 12.90
C LEU A 97 13.49 -1.07 13.23
N LEU A 98 13.81 -0.67 14.46
CA LEU A 98 15.17 -0.75 14.95
C LEU A 98 15.46 -2.21 15.29
N ARG A 99 15.78 -3.00 14.28
CA ARG A 99 16.57 -4.20 14.51
C ARG A 99 17.93 -3.70 14.96
N ALA A 100 18.33 -4.02 16.19
CA ALA A 100 19.72 -3.91 16.57
C ALA A 100 20.53 -4.61 15.46
N ASP A 101 21.59 -3.95 14.97
CA ASP A 101 22.53 -4.57 14.05
C ASP A 101 23.04 -5.84 14.73
N HIS A 102 22.44 -6.98 14.39
CA HIS A 102 23.03 -8.26 14.70
C HIS A 102 24.16 -8.38 13.70
N GLU A 103 25.39 -8.45 14.21
CA GLU A 103 26.56 -8.76 13.39
C GLU A 103 26.26 -10.00 12.56
N ALA A 104 26.14 -9.81 11.24
CA ALA A 104 25.84 -10.89 10.34
C ALA A 104 26.88 -12.00 10.53
N PRO A 105 26.49 -13.28 10.49
CA PRO A 105 27.47 -14.36 10.55
C PRO A 105 28.51 -14.13 9.45
N PRO A 106 29.80 -14.41 9.72
CA PRO A 106 30.86 -14.19 8.76
C PRO A 106 30.53 -14.91 7.46
N LEU A 107 30.62 -14.19 6.33
CA LEU A 107 30.37 -14.75 5.00
C LEU A 107 31.49 -15.76 4.68
N PRO A 108 31.19 -17.07 4.58
CA PRO A 108 32.21 -18.06 4.25
C PRO A 108 32.75 -17.78 2.85
N GLY A 109 34.05 -17.52 2.74
CA GLY A 109 34.74 -17.28 1.47
C GLY A 109 35.05 -15.81 1.12
N LEU A 110 34.75 -14.84 2.00
CA LEU A 110 35.17 -13.44 1.87
C LEU A 110 36.13 -12.97 2.99
N ALA A 111 36.51 -13.88 3.88
CA ALA A 111 37.57 -13.65 4.85
C ALA A 111 38.89 -14.09 4.21
N GLU A 112 39.76 -13.14 3.92
CA GLU A 112 41.21 -13.39 3.74
C GLU A 112 41.85 -13.72 5.10
#